data_AF-A0A7S2R5H1-F1
#
_entry.id   AF-A0A7S2R5H1-F1
#
_cell.length_a   1.000
_cell.length_b   1.000
_cell.length_c   1.000
_cell.angle_alpha   90.00
_cell.angle_beta   90.00
_cell.angle_gamma   90.00
#
_symmetry.space_group_name_H-M   'P 1'
#
loop_
_entity.id
_entity.type
_entity.pdbx_description
1 polymer ?
#
loop_
_entity_poly.entity_id
_entity_poly.type
_entity_poly.pdbx_seq_one_letter_code
_entity_poly.pdbx_strand_id
1 'polypeptide(L)'
;GKPRAGCPWRNIQATLDGLVEGGLTVAVYEELNDLEGQRGAKRKGLKTRVLSQIVSPGSATYLYDLSLRGDSLDYRDARPFAAVSSTTSGWTLCTVHMDSREFRIFERLTPEALRAKLTAESPVEPVFF
;
A
#
# COMPACT_ATOMS: atom_id res chain seq x y z
N GLY A 1 -6.02 22.98 20.13
CA GLY A 1 -5.34 21.66 20.04
C GLY A 1 -5.74 20.97 18.76
N LYS A 2 -4.92 20.06 18.23
CA LYS A 2 -5.30 19.26 17.05
C LYS A 2 -6.17 18.07 17.47
N PRO A 3 -7.25 17.72 16.72
CA PRO A 3 -8.01 16.49 16.95
C PRO A 3 -7.09 15.27 16.92
N ARG A 4 -7.36 14.27 17.75
CA ARG A 4 -6.59 13.03 17.84
C ARG A 4 -7.53 11.84 17.88
N ALA A 5 -7.17 10.80 17.14
CA ALA A 5 -7.82 9.48 17.14
C ALA A 5 -6.74 8.40 17.11
N GLY A 6 -7.11 7.16 17.44
CA GLY A 6 -6.21 6.01 17.40
C GLY A 6 -6.95 4.70 17.60
N CYS A 7 -6.26 3.59 17.35
CA CYS A 7 -6.74 2.24 17.58
C CYS A 7 -5.72 1.44 18.43
N PRO A 8 -6.17 0.43 19.20
CA PRO A 8 -5.26 -0.49 19.85
C PRO A 8 -4.41 -1.23 18.82
N TRP A 9 -3.11 -1.40 19.09
CA TRP A 9 -2.17 -2.05 18.14
C TRP A 9 -2.60 -3.47 17.76
N ARG A 10 -3.25 -4.20 18.68
CA ARG A 10 -3.76 -5.56 18.44
C ARG A 10 -4.86 -5.60 17.36
N ASN A 11 -5.53 -4.47 17.12
CA ASN A 11 -6.62 -4.33 16.16
C ASN A 11 -6.17 -3.61 14.88
N ILE A 12 -4.85 -3.49 14.66
CA ILE A 12 -4.32 -2.71 13.54
C ILE A 12 -4.81 -3.25 12.19
N GLN A 13 -4.80 -4.57 11.98
CA GLN A 13 -5.25 -5.16 10.71
C GLN A 13 -6.72 -4.83 10.42
N ALA A 14 -7.62 -5.06 11.38
CA ALA A 14 -9.04 -4.72 11.22
C ALA A 14 -9.27 -3.21 10.98
N THR A 15 -8.43 -2.35 11.57
CA THR A 15 -8.49 -0.90 11.31
C THR A 15 -8.04 -0.57 9.89
N LEU A 16 -6.93 -1.16 9.44
CA LEU A 16 -6.42 -0.98 8.09
C LEU A 16 -7.42 -1.50 7.05
N ASP A 17 -8.06 -2.63 7.32
CA ASP A 17 -9.09 -3.21 6.46
C ASP A 17 -10.24 -2.23 6.23
N GLY A 18 -10.82 -1.68 7.29
CA GLY A 18 -11.91 -0.71 7.15
C GLY A 18 -11.49 0.59 6.43
N LEU A 19 -10.25 1.04 6.60
CA LEU A 19 -9.73 2.20 5.90
C LEU A 19 -9.52 1.92 4.40
N VAL A 20 -8.95 0.76 4.08
CA VAL A 20 -8.66 0.32 2.71
C VAL A 20 -9.95 0.00 1.95
N GLU A 21 -10.93 -0.62 2.59
CA GLU A 21 -12.28 -0.80 2.02
C GLU A 21 -12.94 0.54 1.70
N GLY A 22 -12.65 1.58 2.50
CA GLY A 22 -13.04 2.96 2.23
C GLY A 22 -12.23 3.66 1.12
N GLY A 23 -11.31 2.95 0.45
CA GLY A 23 -10.46 3.50 -0.62
C GLY A 23 -9.25 4.30 -0.12
N LEU A 24 -8.93 4.26 1.18
CA LEU A 24 -7.84 5.05 1.74
C LEU A 24 -6.48 4.33 1.64
N THR A 25 -5.43 5.11 1.42
CA THR A 25 -4.04 4.66 1.56
C THR A 25 -3.49 5.10 2.91
N VAL A 26 -2.89 4.17 3.65
CA VAL A 26 -2.44 4.35 5.03
C VAL A 26 -0.93 4.15 5.12
N ALA A 27 -0.23 5.16 5.63
CA ALA A 27 1.19 5.07 5.98
C ALA A 27 1.34 4.53 7.41
N VAL A 28 1.98 3.38 7.55
CA VAL A 28 2.25 2.74 8.84
C VAL A 28 3.65 3.11 9.30
N TYR A 29 3.73 3.71 10.49
CA TYR A 29 5.00 4.06 11.12
C TYR A 29 5.23 3.21 12.35
N GLU A 30 6.37 2.53 12.41
CA GLU A 30 6.78 1.70 13.52
C GLU A 30 7.89 2.36 14.32
N GLU A 31 7.90 2.06 15.62
CA GLU A 31 8.98 2.46 16.51
C GLU A 31 10.20 1.55 16.27
N LEU A 32 11.35 2.16 15.98
CA LEU A 32 12.61 1.43 16.00
C LEU A 32 12.97 1.17 17.47
N ASN A 33 12.79 -0.07 17.89
CA ASN A 33 13.43 -0.54 19.10
C ASN A 33 14.90 -0.74 18.75
N ASP A 34 15.77 0.11 19.30
CA ASP A 34 17.22 -0.14 19.24
C ASP A 34 17.54 -1.41 20.03
N LEU A 35 17.37 -2.56 19.37
CA LEU A 35 17.94 -3.83 19.75
C LEU A 35 19.45 -3.76 19.46
N GLU A 36 20.15 -2.92 20.22
CA GLU A 36 21.55 -3.06 20.62
C GLU A 36 22.04 -1.75 21.25
N GLY A 37 22.45 -1.82 22.53
CA GLY A 37 23.51 -0.93 23.02
C GLY A 37 23.26 0.00 24.21
N GLN A 38 22.05 0.11 24.80
CA GLN A 38 21.90 0.95 26.01
C GLN A 38 21.10 0.27 27.13
N ARG A 39 21.66 -0.82 27.67
CA ARG A 39 21.40 -1.22 29.06
C ARG A 39 21.89 -0.10 29.98
N GLY A 40 21.00 0.80 30.40
CA GLY A 40 21.24 1.62 31.61
C GLY A 40 20.84 3.09 31.56
N ALA A 41 20.62 3.71 30.39
CA ALA A 41 20.22 5.11 30.33
C ALA A 41 18.73 5.21 29.92
N LYS A 42 17.88 5.73 30.82
CA LYS A 42 16.52 6.17 30.44
C LYS A 42 16.67 7.23 29.34
N ARG A 43 16.42 6.85 28.08
CA ARG A 43 16.48 7.77 26.96
C ARG A 43 15.46 8.89 27.16
N LYS A 44 15.95 10.09 27.47
CA LYS A 44 15.20 11.36 27.49
C LYS A 44 14.91 11.89 26.06
N GLY A 45 14.75 11.00 25.09
CA GLY A 45 14.53 11.35 23.68
C GLY A 45 13.14 10.96 23.20
N LEU A 46 12.63 11.67 22.20
CA LEU A 46 11.47 11.21 21.43
C LEU A 46 11.81 9.87 20.78
N LYS A 47 10.85 8.94 20.82
CA LYS A 47 10.98 7.63 20.17
C LYS A 47 11.17 7.81 18.66
N THR A 48 12.17 7.15 18.10
CA THR A 48 12.40 7.14 16.64
C THR A 48 11.35 6.28 15.97
N ARG A 49 10.73 6.79 14.91
CA ARG A 49 9.73 6.07 14.12
C ARG A 49 10.10 6.12 12.64
N VAL A 50 9.91 5.01 11.94
CA VAL A 50 10.17 4.87 10.50
C VAL A 50 8.92 4.44 9.77
N LEU A 51 8.77 4.87 8.52
CA LEU A 51 7.73 4.37 7.63
C LEU A 51 8.05 2.89 7.35
N SER A 52 7.28 1.98 7.92
CA SER A 52 7.50 0.54 7.76
C SER A 52 6.80 0.02 6.52
N GLN A 53 5.57 0.45 6.27
CA GLN A 53 4.77 0.00 5.15
C GLN A 53 3.75 1.05 4.71
N ILE A 54 3.40 1.03 3.42
CA ILE A 54 2.21 1.70 2.89
C ILE A 54 1.18 0.62 2.59
N VAL A 55 0.02 0.72 3.22
CA VAL A 55 -1.11 -0.21 3.05
C VAL A 55 -2.19 0.49 2.23
N SER A 56 -2.71 -0.18 1.23
CA SER A 56 -3.57 0.45 0.21
C SER A 56 -4.51 -0.60 -0.41
N PRO A 57 -5.53 -0.18 -1.18
CA PRO A 57 -6.39 -1.14 -1.88
C PRO A 57 -5.63 -2.06 -2.83
N GLY A 58 -4.50 -1.64 -3.39
CA GLY A 58 -3.66 -2.45 -4.28
C GLY A 58 -2.57 -3.25 -3.56
N SER A 59 -2.51 -3.16 -2.22
CA SER A 59 -1.58 -3.87 -1.35
C SER A 59 -2.12 -3.80 0.09
N ALA A 60 -3.19 -4.54 0.36
CA ALA A 60 -3.99 -4.40 1.59
C ALA A 60 -3.41 -5.17 2.80
N THR A 61 -2.48 -6.09 2.56
CA THR A 61 -1.92 -6.97 3.59
C THR A 61 -0.78 -6.30 4.35
N TYR A 62 -0.93 -6.12 5.67
CA TYR A 62 0.13 -5.56 6.52
C TYR A 62 1.02 -6.66 7.11
N LEU A 63 2.34 -6.56 6.93
CA LEU A 63 3.26 -7.70 7.08
C LEU A 63 3.94 -7.83 8.47
N TYR A 64 3.84 -6.81 9.32
CA TYR A 64 4.61 -6.69 10.57
C TYR A 64 4.32 -7.79 11.62
N ASP A 65 3.11 -8.35 11.63
CA ASP A 65 2.74 -9.48 12.53
C ASP A 65 2.54 -10.81 11.77
N LEU A 66 2.40 -10.73 10.44
CA LEU A 66 2.16 -11.88 9.59
C LEU A 66 3.45 -12.65 9.28
N SER A 67 4.59 -11.97 9.18
CA SER A 67 5.90 -12.58 8.95
C SER A 67 6.43 -13.41 10.13
N LEU A 68 5.86 -13.25 11.33
CA LEU A 68 6.26 -13.95 12.55
C LEU A 68 5.32 -15.13 12.90
N ARG A 69 4.23 -15.30 12.16
CA ARG A 69 3.28 -16.41 12.35
C ARG A 69 3.68 -17.60 11.49
N GLY A 70 3.56 -18.80 12.04
CA GLY A 70 3.88 -20.05 11.33
C GLY A 70 2.76 -20.56 10.42
N ASP A 71 1.61 -19.87 10.40
CA ASP A 71 0.44 -20.26 9.61
C ASP A 71 0.50 -19.67 8.20
N SER A 72 -0.22 -20.31 7.25
CA SER A 72 -0.35 -19.82 5.88
C SER A 72 -1.03 -18.45 5.86
N LEU A 73 -0.42 -17.48 5.18
CA LEU A 73 -0.97 -16.15 4.97
C LEU A 73 -1.97 -16.17 3.83
N ASP A 74 -3.18 -15.68 4.08
CA ASP A 74 -4.17 -15.44 3.04
C ASP A 74 -3.91 -14.08 2.41
N TYR A 75 -3.25 -14.09 1.25
CA TYR A 75 -3.03 -12.89 0.45
C TYR A 75 -4.32 -12.56 -0.29
N ARG A 76 -4.87 -11.38 -0.01
CA ARG A 76 -6.03 -10.90 -0.78
C ARG A 76 -5.63 -10.64 -2.22
N ASP A 77 -6.56 -10.83 -3.14
CA ASP A 77 -6.38 -10.43 -4.54
C ASP A 77 -6.09 -8.93 -4.62
N ALA A 78 -4.84 -8.59 -4.93
CA ALA A 78 -4.41 -7.22 -5.14
C ALA A 78 -4.74 -6.77 -6.57
N ARG A 79 -5.56 -5.73 -6.69
CA ARG A 79 -5.79 -5.05 -7.96
C ARG A 79 -4.60 -4.14 -8.28
N PRO A 80 -4.20 -4.00 -9.56
CA PRO A 80 -3.03 -3.21 -9.91
C PRO A 80 -3.26 -1.72 -9.72
N PHE A 81 -2.18 -0.98 -9.48
CA PHE A 81 -2.16 0.46 -9.69
C PHE A 81 -2.07 0.75 -11.19
N ALA A 82 -2.74 1.80 -11.66
CA ALA A 82 -2.66 2.20 -13.05
C ALA A 82 -2.18 3.65 -13.20
N ALA A 83 -1.35 3.88 -14.20
CA ALA A 83 -1.01 5.19 -14.71
C ALA A 83 -1.32 5.24 -16.21
N VAL A 84 -1.98 6.29 -16.64
CA VAL A 84 -2.37 6.56 -18.01
C VAL A 84 -1.62 7.81 -18.46
N SER A 85 -1.10 7.81 -19.67
CA SER A 85 -0.49 9.00 -20.27
C SER A 85 -0.95 9.14 -21.72
N SER A 86 -1.24 10.37 -22.12
CA SER A 86 -1.59 10.69 -23.50
C SER A 86 -0.32 11.00 -24.30
N THR A 87 -0.15 10.36 -25.45
CA THR A 87 0.95 10.60 -26.38
C THR A 87 0.41 11.02 -27.75
N THR A 88 1.27 11.56 -28.60
CA THR A 88 0.92 11.87 -30.01
C THR A 88 0.50 10.64 -30.82
N SER A 89 0.89 9.44 -30.36
CA SER A 89 0.64 8.17 -31.05
C SER A 89 -0.54 7.37 -30.48
N GLY A 90 -1.27 7.93 -29.51
CA GLY A 90 -2.34 7.26 -28.77
C GLY A 90 -2.08 7.29 -27.26
N TRP A 91 -2.67 6.36 -26.53
CA TRP A 91 -2.54 6.29 -25.08
C TRP A 91 -1.52 5.24 -24.64
N THR A 92 -0.84 5.52 -23.54
CA THR A 92 0.01 4.56 -22.84
C THR A 92 -0.60 4.25 -21.48
N LEU A 93 -0.77 2.97 -21.17
CA LEU A 93 -1.22 2.46 -19.88
C LEU A 93 -0.07 1.69 -19.23
N CYS A 94 0.33 2.09 -18.04
CA CYS A 94 1.23 1.36 -17.16
C CYS A 94 0.45 0.81 -15.97
N THR A 95 0.61 -0.48 -15.70
CA THR A 95 -0.05 -1.16 -14.56
C THR A 95 1.02 -1.79 -13.69
N VAL A 96 0.89 -1.64 -12.37
CA VAL A 96 1.85 -2.14 -11.38
C VAL A 96 1.13 -3.07 -10.43
N HIS A 97 1.57 -4.33 -10.41
CA HIS A 97 1.10 -5.37 -9.50
C HIS A 97 2.10 -5.49 -8.34
N MET A 98 1.74 -4.92 -7.19
CA MET A 98 2.66 -4.83 -6.04
C MET A 98 3.04 -6.21 -5.49
N ASP A 99 2.08 -7.12 -5.38
CA ASP A 99 2.28 -8.43 -4.77
C ASP A 99 3.17 -9.33 -5.62
N SER A 100 2.96 -9.37 -6.94
CA SER A 100 3.80 -10.12 -7.88
C SER A 100 5.10 -9.39 -8.26
N ARG A 101 5.25 -8.12 -7.89
CA ARG A 101 6.36 -7.24 -8.30
C ARG A 101 6.50 -7.13 -9.82
N GLU A 102 5.39 -7.21 -10.53
CA GLU A 102 5.34 -7.07 -11.98
C GLU A 102 4.81 -5.69 -12.36
N PHE A 103 5.29 -5.17 -13.49
CA PHE A 103 4.68 -4.04 -14.16
C PHE A 103 4.42 -4.39 -15.62
N ARG A 104 3.36 -3.83 -16.20
CA ARG A 104 2.99 -4.05 -17.60
C ARG A 104 2.74 -2.70 -18.26
N ILE A 105 3.28 -2.53 -19.47
CA ILE A 105 3.14 -1.31 -20.26
C ILE A 105 2.45 -1.65 -21.57
N PHE A 106 1.39 -0.91 -21.87
CA PHE A 106 0.64 -1.00 -23.11
C PHE A 106 0.69 0.36 -23.80
N GLU A 107 1.27 0.42 -24.99
CA GLU A 107 1.46 1.67 -25.73
C GLU A 107 0.56 1.74 -26.96
N ARG A 108 0.39 2.97 -27.48
CA ARG A 108 -0.34 3.25 -28.74
C ARG A 108 -1.78 2.72 -28.72
N LEU A 109 -2.39 2.72 -27.53
CA LEU A 109 -3.77 2.29 -27.35
C LEU A 109 -4.72 3.31 -27.97
N THR A 110 -5.75 2.82 -28.65
CA THR A 110 -6.92 3.65 -28.95
C THR A 110 -7.69 3.95 -27.65
N PRO A 111 -8.50 5.02 -27.60
CA PRO A 111 -9.33 5.31 -26.43
C PRO A 111 -10.21 4.12 -25.99
N GLU A 112 -10.72 3.35 -26.94
CA GLU A 112 -11.57 2.18 -26.69
C GLU A 112 -10.76 1.03 -26.09
N ALA A 113 -9.55 0.77 -26.61
CA ALA A 113 -8.65 -0.25 -26.07
C ALA A 113 -8.19 0.10 -24.65
N LEU A 114 -7.89 1.37 -24.38
CA LEU A 114 -7.58 1.87 -23.05
C LEU A 114 -8.74 1.62 -22.07
N ARG A 115 -9.97 1.99 -22.46
CA ARG A 115 -11.18 1.76 -21.64
C ARG A 115 -11.38 0.28 -21.36
N ALA A 116 -11.29 -0.57 -22.38
CA ALA A 116 -11.44 -2.01 -22.21
C ALA A 116 -10.40 -2.59 -21.23
N LYS A 117 -9.14 -2.14 -21.30
CA LYS A 117 -8.08 -2.54 -20.37
C LYS A 117 -8.35 -2.09 -18.93
N LEU A 118 -8.71 -0.82 -18.73
CA LEU A 118 -9.02 -0.29 -17.40
C LEU A 118 -10.24 -0.99 -16.78
N THR A 119 -11.27 -1.29 -17.57
CA THR A 119 -12.44 -2.02 -17.10
C THR A 119 -12.12 -3.47 -16.75
N ALA A 120 -11.27 -4.14 -17.54
CA ALA A 120 -10.91 -5.53 -17.30
C ALA A 120 -10.04 -5.70 -16.04
N GLU A 121 -9.13 -4.77 -15.78
CA GLU A 121 -8.20 -4.87 -14.65
C GLU A 121 -8.73 -4.21 -13.36
N SER A 122 -9.71 -3.31 -13.48
CA SER A 122 -10.31 -2.58 -12.35
C SER A 122 -9.25 -2.01 -11.39
N PRO A 123 -8.32 -1.18 -11.89
CA PRO A 123 -7.18 -0.74 -11.10
C PRO A 123 -7.62 0.07 -9.88
N VAL A 124 -6.78 0.07 -8.85
CA VAL A 124 -7.03 0.82 -7.63
C VAL A 124 -6.79 2.31 -7.85
N GLU A 125 -7.59 3.13 -7.18
CA GLU A 125 -7.33 4.57 -7.12
C GLU A 125 -6.08 4.86 -6.26
N PRO A 126 -5.30 5.91 -6.59
CA PRO A 126 -5.49 6.81 -7.72
C PRO A 126 -5.03 6.20 -9.06
N VAL A 127 -5.82 6.42 -10.11
CA VAL A 127 -5.33 6.31 -11.48
C VAL A 127 -4.63 7.62 -11.81
N PHE A 128 -3.34 7.56 -12.08
CA PHE A 128 -2.58 8.74 -12.49
C PHE A 128 -2.84 9.03 -13.98
N PHE A 129 -3.06 10.30 -14.34
CA PHE A 129 -3.32 10.74 -15.72
C PHE A 129 -2.24 11.74 -16.18
#